data_AF-A0A1Z5KGC7-F1
#
_entry.id   AF-A0A1Z5KGC7-F1
#
_cell.length_a   1.000
_cell.length_b   1.000
_cell.length_c   1.000
_cell.angle_alpha   90.00
_cell.angle_beta   90.00
_cell.angle_gamma   90.00
#
_symmetry.space_group_name_H-M   'P 1'
#
loop_
_entity.id
_entity.type
_entity.pdbx_description
1 polymer ?
#
loop_
_entity_poly.entity_id
_entity_poly.type
_entity_poly.pdbx_seq_one_letter_code
_entity_poly.pdbx_strand_id
1 'polypeptide(L)'
;MAPMYAATLDALSPCIQITCADTISEYVNKKSMLGGPATALEAAEKMMQCAEETRKRLDATPCDDLYRNYSRCLSKNPRLKCQSMMNDLQDCIAKHIGKLD
;
A
#
# COMPACT_ATOMS: atom_id res chain seq x y z
N MET A 1 -18.03 2.91 -5.67
CA MET A 1 -16.60 2.56 -5.70
C MET A 1 -16.48 1.05 -5.83
N ALA A 2 -15.79 0.54 -6.86
CA ALA A 2 -15.54 -0.90 -6.98
C ALA A 2 -14.56 -1.33 -5.88
N PRO A 3 -14.76 -2.49 -5.22
CA PRO A 3 -13.84 -2.94 -4.18
C PRO A 3 -12.47 -3.20 -4.82
N MET A 4 -11.42 -2.58 -4.29
CA MET A 4 -10.05 -3.00 -4.58
C MET A 4 -9.92 -4.47 -4.21
N TYR A 5 -9.62 -5.34 -5.18
CA TYR A 5 -9.47 -6.77 -4.95
C TYR A 5 -8.37 -7.02 -3.91
N ALA A 6 -8.58 -8.00 -3.02
CA ALA A 6 -7.64 -8.34 -1.94
C ALA A 6 -6.20 -8.56 -2.44
N ALA A 7 -6.02 -9.11 -3.65
CA ALA A 7 -4.71 -9.28 -4.29
C ALA A 7 -4.03 -7.95 -4.68
N THR A 8 -4.82 -6.95 -5.08
CA THR A 8 -4.34 -5.60 -5.41
C THR A 8 -3.86 -4.89 -4.17
N LEU A 9 -4.61 -5.01 -3.06
CA LEU A 9 -4.22 -4.50 -1.74
C LEU A 9 -2.97 -5.21 -1.20
N ASP A 10 -2.85 -6.52 -1.37
CA ASP A 10 -1.66 -7.27 -0.93
C ASP A 10 -0.40 -6.85 -1.70
N ALA A 11 -0.51 -6.63 -3.01
CA ALA A 11 0.58 -6.14 -3.85
C ALA A 11 0.92 -4.66 -3.57
N LEU A 12 -0.07 -3.84 -3.21
CA LEU A 12 0.13 -2.44 -2.81
C LEU A 12 0.60 -2.30 -1.36
N SER A 13 0.45 -3.32 -0.53
CA SER A 13 0.86 -3.32 0.88
C SER A 13 2.25 -2.70 1.14
N PRO A 14 3.34 -3.06 0.43
CA PRO A 14 4.65 -2.41 0.58
C PRO A 14 4.65 -0.93 0.17
N CYS A 15 3.81 -0.55 -0.79
CA CYS A 15 3.66 0.83 -1.25
C CYS A 15 2.99 1.66 -0.15
N ILE A 16 1.84 1.16 0.35
CA ILE A 16 1.01 1.79 1.39
C ILE A 16 1.80 1.92 2.71
N GLN A 17 2.69 0.97 3.02
CA GLN A 17 3.59 1.07 4.18
C GLN A 17 4.55 2.26 4.11
N ILE A 18 4.94 2.68 2.90
CA ILE A 18 5.84 3.82 2.69
C ILE A 18 5.04 5.11 2.52
N THR A 19 4.07 5.10 1.62
CA THR A 19 3.28 6.29 1.26
C THR A 19 2.31 6.69 2.37
N CYS A 20 1.70 5.73 3.07
CA CYS A 20 0.67 5.93 4.08
C CYS A 20 1.15 5.62 5.50
N ALA A 21 2.47 5.64 5.73
CA ALA A 21 3.08 5.35 7.03
C ALA A 21 2.49 6.22 8.17
N ASP A 22 2.21 7.48 7.86
CA ASP A 22 1.62 8.45 8.79
C ASP A 22 0.16 8.10 9.12
N THR A 23 -0.64 7.74 8.11
CA THR A 23 -2.02 7.26 8.30
C THR A 23 -2.07 5.98 9.14
N ILE A 24 -1.14 5.05 8.90
CA ILE A 24 -1.02 3.81 9.69
C ILE A 24 -0.63 4.14 11.13
N SER A 25 0.31 5.06 11.35
CA SER A 25 0.73 5.48 12.69
C SER A 25 -0.38 6.20 13.44
N GLU A 26 -1.14 7.09 12.78
CA GLU A 26 -2.34 7.72 13.33
C GLU A 26 -3.38 6.66 13.71
N TYR A 27 -3.59 5.65 12.86
CA TYR A 27 -4.52 4.56 13.14
C TYR A 27 -4.09 3.75 14.36
N VAL A 28 -2.83 3.33 14.42
CA VAL A 28 -2.29 2.55 15.55
C VAL A 28 -2.42 3.36 16.85
N ASN A 29 -2.10 4.65 16.82
CA ASN A 29 -2.27 5.54 17.98
C ASN A 29 -3.75 5.67 18.38
N LYS A 30 -4.65 5.97 17.45
CA LYS A 30 -6.09 6.12 17.73
C LYS A 30 -6.73 4.81 18.19
N LYS A 31 -6.34 3.68 17.63
CA LYS A 31 -6.78 2.34 18.07
C LYS A 31 -6.34 2.06 19.49
N SER A 32 -5.10 2.42 19.84
CA SER A 32 -4.56 2.25 21.20
C SER A 32 -5.30 3.13 22.23
N MET A 33 -5.77 4.32 21.81
CA MET A 33 -6.45 5.28 22.71
C MET A 33 -7.98 5.10 22.80
N LEU A 34 -8.66 4.67 21.74
CA LEU A 34 -10.13 4.74 21.65
C LEU A 34 -10.84 3.38 21.61
N GLY A 35 -10.12 2.27 21.43
CA GLY A 35 -10.64 0.91 21.66
C GLY A 35 -11.93 0.51 20.93
N GLY A 36 -12.36 1.24 19.89
CA GLY A 36 -13.69 1.13 19.30
C GLY A 36 -13.70 0.65 17.84
N PRO A 37 -14.72 -0.12 17.43
CA PRO A 37 -14.88 -0.57 16.03
C PRO A 37 -15.16 0.59 15.05
N ALA A 38 -15.68 1.72 15.52
CA ALA A 38 -15.89 2.92 14.69
C ALA A 38 -14.57 3.47 14.13
N THR A 39 -13.51 3.45 14.93
CA THR A 39 -12.17 3.91 14.56
C THR A 39 -11.51 3.00 13.52
N ALA A 40 -11.92 1.72 13.47
CA ALA A 40 -11.44 0.77 12.47
C ALA A 40 -12.03 1.03 11.08
N LEU A 41 -13.28 1.51 11.01
CA LEU A 41 -13.94 1.83 9.73
C LEU A 41 -13.33 3.09 9.10
N GLU A 42 -13.22 4.18 9.87
CA GLU A 42 -12.61 5.44 9.40
C GLU A 42 -11.17 5.24 8.96
N ALA A 43 -10.42 4.40 9.67
CA ALA A 43 -9.04 4.10 9.30
C ALA A 43 -8.92 3.20 8.07
N ALA A 44 -9.86 2.26 7.88
CA ALA A 44 -9.94 1.49 6.65
C ALA A 44 -10.24 2.40 5.45
N GLU A 45 -11.14 3.38 5.61
CA GLU A 45 -11.43 4.38 4.58
C GLU A 45 -10.21 5.25 4.26
N LYS A 46 -9.51 5.78 5.27
CA LYS A 46 -8.28 6.55 5.06
C LYS A 46 -7.18 5.71 4.38
N MET A 47 -7.02 4.45 4.77
CA MET A 47 -6.06 3.54 4.12
C MET A 47 -6.46 3.25 2.67
N MET A 48 -7.75 3.07 2.37
CA MET A 48 -8.21 2.90 0.98
C MET A 48 -7.97 4.17 0.14
N GLN A 49 -8.25 5.35 0.69
CA GLN A 49 -7.96 6.62 0.00
C GLN A 49 -6.46 6.76 -0.30
N CYS A 50 -5.61 6.51 0.68
CA CYS A 50 -4.17 6.61 0.48
C CYS A 50 -3.64 5.52 -0.47
N ALA A 51 -4.22 4.32 -0.46
CA ALA A 51 -3.91 3.28 -1.44
C ALA A 51 -4.33 3.68 -2.87
N GLU A 52 -5.48 4.35 -3.03
CA GLU A 52 -5.94 4.85 -4.34
C GLU A 52 -5.04 5.98 -4.87
N GLU A 53 -4.66 6.93 -4.02
CA GLU A 53 -3.69 7.99 -4.35
C GLU A 53 -2.33 7.40 -4.73
N THR A 54 -1.85 6.43 -3.93
CA THR A 54 -0.62 5.70 -4.22
C THR A 54 -0.70 5.02 -5.57
N ARG A 55 -1.83 4.37 -5.87
CA ARG A 55 -2.05 3.72 -7.17
C ARG A 55 -2.02 4.71 -8.33
N LYS A 56 -2.67 5.88 -8.18
CA LYS A 56 -2.68 6.95 -9.19
C LYS A 56 -1.28 7.50 -9.46
N ARG A 57 -0.50 7.79 -8.41
CA ARG A 57 0.88 8.26 -8.58
C ARG A 57 1.78 7.17 -9.16
N LEU A 58 1.58 5.93 -8.74
CA LEU A 58 2.34 4.79 -9.24
C LEU A 58 2.11 4.58 -10.74
N ASP A 59 0.87 4.69 -11.22
CA ASP A 59 0.53 4.64 -12.65
C ASP A 59 1.22 5.74 -13.47
N ALA A 60 1.48 6.90 -12.87
CA ALA A 60 2.20 8.02 -13.48
C ALA A 60 3.74 7.90 -13.38
N THR A 61 4.28 6.80 -12.84
CA THR A 61 5.71 6.59 -12.62
C THR A 61 6.20 5.30 -13.28
N PRO A 62 7.52 5.15 -13.54
CA PRO A 62 8.08 3.88 -14.01
C PRO A 62 7.89 2.72 -13.00
N CYS A 63 7.47 3.01 -11.76
CA CYS A 63 7.23 2.00 -10.73
C CYS A 63 6.01 1.10 -11.01
N ASP A 64 5.10 1.46 -11.93
CA ASP A 64 3.98 0.59 -12.32
C ASP A 64 4.45 -0.74 -12.92
N ASP A 65 5.53 -0.75 -13.69
CA ASP A 65 6.05 -1.99 -14.28
C ASP A 65 6.56 -2.94 -13.20
N LEU A 66 7.30 -2.41 -12.22
CA LEU A 66 7.76 -3.15 -11.03
C LEU A 66 6.58 -3.69 -10.22
N TYR A 67 5.53 -2.88 -10.06
CA TYR A 67 4.31 -3.32 -9.38
C TYR A 67 3.64 -4.48 -10.11
N ARG A 68 3.49 -4.39 -11.44
CA ARG A 68 2.87 -5.45 -12.24
C ARG A 68 3.67 -6.74 -12.17
N ASN A 69 5.00 -6.64 -12.22
CA ASN A 69 5.90 -7.77 -12.09
C ASN A 69 5.80 -8.41 -10.70
N TYR A 70 5.80 -7.59 -9.65
CA TYR A 70 5.60 -8.05 -8.27
C TYR A 70 4.23 -8.72 -8.06
N SER A 71 3.16 -8.09 -8.52
CA SER A 71 1.79 -8.61 -8.44
C SER A 71 1.66 -9.95 -9.19
N ARG A 72 2.25 -10.05 -10.38
CA ARG A 72 2.29 -11.29 -11.17
C ARG A 72 3.10 -12.38 -10.45
N CYS A 73 4.18 -12.01 -9.77
CA CYS A 73 4.96 -12.93 -8.95
C CYS A 73 4.11 -13.46 -7.77
N LEU A 74 3.43 -12.58 -7.03
CA LEU A 74 2.57 -12.94 -5.91
C LEU A 74 1.41 -13.86 -6.31
N SER A 75 0.87 -13.68 -7.52
CA SER A 75 -0.19 -14.55 -8.04
C SER A 75 0.25 -16.01 -8.22
N LYS A 76 1.56 -16.28 -8.30
CA LYS A 76 2.12 -17.61 -8.58
C LYS A 76 3.05 -18.15 -7.50
N ASN A 77 3.52 -17.28 -6.61
CA ASN A 77 4.53 -17.61 -5.61
C ASN A 77 4.21 -16.94 -4.27
N PRO A 78 4.67 -17.51 -3.15
CA PRO A 78 4.59 -16.84 -1.86
C PRO A 78 5.42 -15.56 -1.83
N ARG A 79 5.01 -14.59 -1.00
CA ARG A 79 5.69 -13.29 -0.80
C ARG A 79 7.21 -13.40 -0.67
N LEU A 80 7.70 -14.38 0.09
CA LEU A 80 9.14 -14.64 0.29
C LEU A 80 9.92 -14.81 -1.02
N LYS A 81 9.35 -15.45 -2.04
CA LYS A 81 10.01 -15.62 -3.35
C LYS A 81 9.98 -14.36 -4.20
N CYS A 82 9.06 -13.44 -3.92
CA CYS A 82 8.91 -12.17 -4.63
C CYS A 82 9.57 -11.01 -3.88
N GLN A 83 10.35 -11.29 -2.82
CA GLN A 83 10.92 -10.27 -1.93
C GLN A 83 11.90 -9.33 -2.64
N SER A 84 12.68 -9.82 -3.61
CA SER A 84 13.56 -8.94 -4.40
C SER A 84 12.74 -7.88 -5.15
N MET A 85 11.71 -8.31 -5.90
CA MET A 85 10.81 -7.40 -6.62
C MET A 85 10.07 -6.44 -5.69
N MET A 86 9.74 -6.89 -4.47
CA MET A 86 9.17 -6.03 -3.44
C MET A 86 10.15 -4.91 -3.06
N ASN A 87 11.44 -5.23 -2.85
CA ASN A 87 12.46 -4.25 -2.52
C ASN A 87 12.70 -3.26 -3.66
N ASP A 88 12.79 -3.74 -4.91
CA ASP A 88 12.91 -2.88 -6.10
C ASP A 88 11.71 -1.92 -6.22
N LEU A 89 10.50 -2.43 -5.98
CA LEU A 89 9.28 -1.62 -5.97
C LEU A 89 9.31 -0.56 -4.86
N GLN A 90 9.69 -0.95 -3.63
CA GLN A 90 9.80 -0.01 -2.51
C GLN A 90 10.83 1.09 -2.76
N ASP A 91 12.00 0.75 -3.31
CA ASP A 91 13.03 1.72 -3.66
C ASP A 91 12.55 2.69 -4.75
N CYS A 92 11.88 2.19 -5.78
CA CYS A 92 11.30 3.02 -6.83
C CYS A 92 10.25 3.99 -6.27
N ILE A 93 9.36 3.52 -5.42
CA ILE A 93 8.32 4.33 -4.79
C ILE A 93 8.92 5.38 -3.88
N ALA A 94 9.92 5.02 -3.07
CA ALA A 94 10.63 5.97 -2.23
C ALA A 94 11.31 7.09 -3.05
N LYS A 95 11.81 6.78 -4.24
CA LYS A 95 12.46 7.73 -5.15
C LYS A 95 11.50 8.61 -5.95
N HIS A 96 10.38 8.05 -6.42
CA HIS A 96 9.49 8.74 -7.37
C HIS A 96 8.18 9.25 -6.76
N ILE A 97 7.64 8.57 -5.75
CA ILE A 97 6.35 8.90 -5.12
C ILE A 97 6.57 9.57 -3.76
N GLY A 98 7.44 9.00 -2.93
CA GLY A 98 7.70 9.45 -1.56
C GLY A 98 6.54 9.19 -0.59
N LYS A 99 6.53 9.90 0.54
CA LYS A 99 5.39 9.90 1.47
C LYS A 99 4.23 10.71 0.87
N LEU A 100 3.00 10.22 1.04
CA LEU A 100 1.79 11.00 0.80
C LEU A 100 1.40 11.65 2.12
N ASP A 101 1.32 12.99 2.12
CA ASP A 101 0.88 13.81 3.25
C ASP A 101 -0.66 13.81 3.34
#